data_AF-A0A661I589-F1
#
_entry.id   AF-A0A661I589-F1
#
_cell.length_a   1.000
_cell.length_b   1.000
_cell.length_c   1.000
_cell.angle_alpha   90.00
_cell.angle_beta   90.00
_cell.angle_gamma   90.00
#
_symmetry.space_group_name_H-M   'P 1'
#
loop_
_entity.id
_entity.type
_entity.pdbx_description
1 polymer ?
#
loop_
_entity_poly.entity_id
_entity_poly.type
_entity_poly.pdbx_seq_one_letter_code
_entity_poly.pdbx_strand_id
1 'polypeptide(L)' 'KDTNSDIAHLLSLLSYKPHALYTEFSFAKTEIPVLKKYDDGEAKEGVGAGASLAYASTNAITNEAVLNEIELLIYSM' A
#
# COMPACT_ATOMS: atom_id res chain seq x y z
N LYS A 1 5.89 -6.79 -2.81
CA LYS A 1 6.72 -7.94 -2.38
C LYS A 1 8.06 -7.40 -1.91
N ASP A 2 8.49 -7.75 -0.70
CA ASP A 2 9.76 -7.28 -0.14
C ASP A 2 10.71 -8.48 0.02
N THR A 3 11.86 -8.45 -0.64
CA THR A 3 12.86 -9.55 -0.58
C THR A 3 13.54 -9.65 0.78
N ASN A 4 13.44 -8.62 1.62
CA ASN A 4 14.01 -8.59 2.96
C ASN A 4 12.95 -8.93 4.04
N SER A 5 11.75 -9.36 3.64
CA SER A 5 10.66 -9.71 4.55
C SER A 5 10.15 -11.12 4.27
N ASP A 6 9.80 -11.84 5.34
CA ASP A 6 9.13 -13.14 5.26
C ASP A 6 7.93 -13.21 6.20
N ILE A 7 7.05 -12.21 6.08
CA ILE A 7 5.81 -12.17 6.86
C ILE A 7 4.94 -13.41 6.64
N ALA A 8 4.98 -14.02 5.44
CA ALA A 8 4.26 -15.23 5.13
C ALA A 8 4.73 -16.41 6.01
N HIS A 9 6.05 -16.59 6.18
CA HIS A 9 6.59 -17.57 7.12
C HIS A 9 6.17 -17.27 8.55
N LEU A 10 6.25 -16.01 9.01
CA LEU A 10 5.85 -15.63 10.37
C LEU A 10 4.38 -15.98 10.65
N LEU A 11 3.47 -15.70 9.72
CA LEU A 11 2.06 -16.06 9.85
C LEU A 11 1.82 -17.56 9.88
N SER A 12 2.71 -18.37 9.30
CA SER A 12 2.62 -19.84 9.34
C SER A 12 2.91 -20.45 10.71
N LEU A 13 3.55 -19.68 11.61
CA LEU A 13 3.86 -20.13 12.97
C LEU A 13 2.66 -20.02 13.92
N LEU A 14 1.57 -19.38 13.47
CA LEU A 14 0.36 -19.23 14.26
C LEU A 14 -0.38 -20.58 14.39
N SER A 15 -1.06 -20.79 15.52
CA SER A 15 -1.90 -21.96 15.74
C SER A 15 -3.16 -22.01 14.86
N TYR A 16 -3.38 -20.97 14.06
CA TYR A 16 -4.48 -20.81 13.13
C TYR A 16 -3.97 -20.18 11.83
N LYS A 17 -4.75 -20.31 10.76
CA LYS A 17 -4.44 -19.68 9.47
C LYS A 17 -5.15 -18.33 9.37
N PRO A 18 -4.44 -17.19 9.49
CA PRO A 18 -5.06 -15.89 9.30
C PRO A 18 -5.49 -15.71 7.84
N HIS A 19 -6.62 -15.03 7.64
CA HIS A 19 -6.99 -14.53 6.33
C HIS A 19 -6.23 -13.23 6.06
N ALA A 20 -5.02 -13.36 5.50
CA ALA A 20 -4.17 -12.22 5.18
C ALA A 20 -4.60 -11.62 3.83
N LEU A 21 -4.77 -10.30 3.82
CA LEU A 21 -5.05 -9.51 2.63
C LEU A 21 -3.91 -8.52 2.43
N TYR A 22 -3.60 -8.24 1.17
CA TYR A 22 -2.71 -7.16 0.78
C TYR A 22 -3.26 -6.52 -0.50
N THR A 23 -2.93 -5.25 -0.70
CA THR A 23 -3.31 -4.52 -1.91
C THR A 23 -2.10 -4.20 -2.76
N GLU A 24 -2.30 -4.23 -4.07
CA GLU A 24 -1.33 -3.70 -5.03
C GLU A 24 -1.64 -2.24 -5.29
N PHE A 25 -0.69 -1.38 -4.96
CA PHE A 25 -0.73 0.06 -5.22
C PHE A 25 0.64 0.49 -5.73
N SER A 26 0.68 1.43 -6.67
CA SER A 26 1.91 1.91 -7.29
C SER A 26 1.84 3.41 -7.48
N PHE A 27 2.95 4.07 -7.14
CA PHE A 27 3.15 5.48 -7.36
C PHE A 27 3.82 5.80 -8.70
N ALA A 28 4.06 4.81 -9.57
CA ALA A 28 4.77 5.00 -10.84
C ALA A 28 4.19 6.11 -11.75
N LYS A 29 2.88 6.38 -11.65
CA LYS A 29 2.18 7.39 -12.44
C LYS A 29 2.23 8.81 -11.88
N THR A 30 2.77 9.02 -10.68
CA THR A 30 2.87 10.36 -10.10
C THR A 30 3.98 11.19 -10.75
N GLU A 31 3.88 12.51 -10.72
CA GLU A 31 5.00 13.41 -11.04
C GLU A 31 5.80 13.82 -9.80
N ILE A 32 5.34 13.48 -8.59
CA ILE A 32 5.99 13.84 -7.32
C ILE A 32 7.15 12.86 -7.03
N PRO A 33 8.43 13.26 -7.16
CA PRO A 33 9.54 12.29 -7.17
C PRO A 33 9.69 11.48 -5.88
N VAL A 34 9.34 12.05 -4.73
CA VAL A 34 9.45 11.35 -3.44
C VAL A 34 8.46 10.20 -3.32
N LEU A 35 7.30 10.27 -3.98
CA LEU A 35 6.30 9.21 -3.94
C LEU A 35 6.74 7.98 -4.74
N LYS A 36 7.50 8.15 -5.83
CA LYS A 36 8.03 7.04 -6.65
C LYS A 36 8.92 6.08 -5.83
N LYS A 37 9.58 6.60 -4.79
CA LYS A 37 10.44 5.80 -3.90
C LYS A 37 9.68 4.71 -3.14
N TYR A 38 8.35 4.81 -3.00
CA TYR A 38 7.54 3.73 -2.43
C TYR A 38 7.59 2.47 -3.28
N ASP A 39 7.63 2.62 -4.60
CA ASP A 39 7.73 1.49 -5.54
C ASP A 39 9.15 0.87 -5.50
N ASP A 40 10.17 1.66 -5.14
CA ASP A 40 11.54 1.19 -4.87
C ASP A 40 11.69 0.53 -3.49
N GLY A 41 10.63 0.55 -2.66
CA GLY A 41 10.59 -0.08 -1.35
C GLY A 41 10.90 0.84 -0.17
N GLU A 42 10.91 2.17 -0.34
CA GLU A 42 10.89 3.10 0.78
C GLU A 42 9.49 3.18 1.42
N ALA A 43 9.44 3.45 2.74
CA ALA A 43 8.25 3.54 3.59
C ALA A 43 7.34 2.29 3.67
N LYS A 44 7.07 1.58 2.57
CA LYS A 44 6.30 0.33 2.39
C LYS A 44 4.90 0.30 3.03
N GLU A 45 4.84 0.37 4.35
CA GLU A 45 3.63 0.28 5.17
C GLU A 45 3.73 1.21 6.37
N GLY A 46 2.58 1.66 6.87
CA GLY A 46 2.50 2.54 8.03
C GLY A 46 1.11 3.15 8.15
N VAL A 47 0.75 3.62 9.35
CA VAL A 47 -0.52 4.32 9.64
C VAL A 47 -1.81 3.59 9.17
N GLY A 48 -1.73 2.28 8.89
CA GLY A 48 -2.86 1.51 8.36
C GLY A 48 -3.15 1.74 6.87
N ALA A 49 -2.16 2.17 6.08
CA ALA A 49 -2.32 2.45 4.66
C ALA A 49 -2.78 1.21 3.87
N GLY A 50 -2.15 0.04 4.09
CA GLY A 50 -2.54 -1.19 3.39
C GLY A 50 -3.98 -1.62 3.67
N ALA A 51 -4.45 -1.48 4.92
CA ALA A 51 -5.83 -1.79 5.29
C ALA A 51 -6.83 -0.80 4.66
N SER A 52 -6.47 0.48 4.62
CA SER A 52 -7.30 1.53 4.00
C SER A 52 -7.44 1.31 2.49
N LEU A 53 -6.36 0.92 1.82
CA LEU A 53 -6.38 0.54 0.40
C LEU A 53 -7.24 -0.70 0.16
N ALA A 54 -7.17 -1.72 1.02
CA ALA A 54 -8.01 -2.92 0.91
C ALA A 54 -9.50 -2.57 1.02
N TYR A 55 -9.83 -1.68 1.96
CA TYR A 55 -11.17 -1.16 2.11
C TYR A 55 -11.64 -0.36 0.89
N ALA A 56 -10.79 0.53 0.36
CA ALA A 56 -11.07 1.32 -0.84
C ALA A 56 -11.36 0.42 -2.05
N SER A 57 -10.53 -0.60 -2.28
CA SER A 57 -10.69 -1.59 -3.34
C SER A 57 -12.01 -2.36 -3.21
N THR A 58 -12.38 -2.77 -1.98
CA THR A 58 -13.66 -3.43 -1.69
C THR A 58 -14.87 -2.54 -1.99
N ASN A 59 -14.69 -1.22 -1.93
CA ASN A 59 -15.71 -0.21 -2.25
C ASN A 59 -15.59 0.32 -3.70
N ALA A 60 -14.90 -0.41 -4.58
CA ALA A 60 -14.72 -0.06 -5.99
C ALA A 60 -14.02 1.29 -6.26
N ILE A 61 -13.24 1.79 -5.30
CA ILE A 61 -12.37 2.95 -5.50
C ILE A 61 -11.11 2.48 -6.23
N THR A 62 -10.76 3.17 -7.32
CA THR A 62 -9.59 2.81 -8.14
C THR A 62 -8.29 3.34 -7.56
N ASN A 63 -7.18 2.66 -7.84
CA ASN A 63 -5.84 3.14 -7.48
C ASN A 63 -5.54 4.53 -8.05
N GLU A 64 -6.06 4.84 -9.24
CA GLU A 64 -5.93 6.16 -9.85
C GLU A 64 -6.67 7.24 -9.05
N ALA A 65 -7.89 6.97 -8.60
CA ALA A 65 -8.64 7.90 -7.76
C ALA A 65 -7.92 8.17 -6.42
N VAL A 66 -7.37 7.12 -5.80
CA VAL A 66 -6.57 7.27 -4.57
C VAL A 66 -5.29 8.06 -4.83
N LEU A 67 -4.57 7.79 -5.93
CA LEU A 67 -3.35 8.52 -6.27
C LEU A 67 -3.63 10.02 -6.47
N ASN A 68 -4.68 10.35 -7.22
CA ASN A 68 -5.07 11.75 -7.45
C ASN A 68 -5.40 12.48 -6.14
N GLU A 69 -6.08 11.82 -5.21
CA GLU A 69 -6.40 12.40 -3.91
C GLU A 69 -5.15 12.64 -3.05
N ILE A 70 -4.20 11.69 -3.06
CA ILE A 70 -2.91 11.85 -2.37
C ILE A 70 -2.16 13.07 -2.92
N GLU A 71 -2.08 13.21 -4.25
CA GLU A 71 -1.43 14.35 -4.89
C GLU A 71 -2.13 15.66 -4.52
N LEU A 72 -3.46 15.70 -4.55
CA LEU A 72 -4.25 16.87 -4.17
C LEU A 72 -3.97 17.29 -2.71
N LEU A 73 -3.97 16.33 -1.78
CA LEU A 73 -3.66 16.59 -0.37
C LEU A 73 -2.27 17.20 -0.19
N ILE A 74 -1.25 16.66 -0.88
CA ILE A 74 0.12 17.18 -0.83
C ILE A 74 0.20 18.62 -1.37
N TYR A 75 -0.49 18.94 -2.47
CA TYR A 75 -0.49 20.28 -3.04
C TYR A 75 -1.32 21.30 -2.24
N SER A 76 -2.28 20.84 -1.45
CA SER A 76 -3.14 21.69 -0.63
C SER A 76 -2.56 22.05 0.74
N MET A 77 -1.43 21.45 1.11
CA MET A 77 -0.65 21.77 2.31
C MET A 77 0.29 22.95 2.08
#